data_AF-A0A0M8Y1P9-F1
#
_entry.id   AF-A0A0M8Y1P9-F1
#
_cell.length_a   1.000
_cell.length_b   1.000
_cell.length_c   1.000
_cell.angle_alpha   90.00
_cell.angle_beta   90.00
_cell.angle_gamma   90.00
#
_symmetry.space_group_name_H-M   'P 1'
#
loop_
_entity.id
_entity.type
_entity.pdbx_description
1 polymer ?
#
loop_
_entity_poly.entity_id
_entity_poly.type
_entity_poly.pdbx_seq_one_letter_code
_entity_poly.pdbx_strand_id
1 'polypeptide(L)'
;MPSCPSGHHSRATDFCDVCGLRLQAHTPAPVPPQHQYRQPPPPRTVPPSVPPSAPPPPAARPSATTRGGPCPECRTPRAGRFCEECGYDFASQSGAHLRRHSGPGSGGSGAYWRAIVAADPAYYQYMVDQGMLDPAQISFPSNNQQRRVSLRGERVHIGRRSASRGFTPEIDLGGPGGDPAISHIHAILVAKPGDTWALVDPGSTNGTTINGTANPIAPNVEVPLHSSDRIYVGAWTVIILQKG
;
A
#
# COMPACT_ATOMS: atom_id res chain seq x y z
N MET A 1 -34.38 -2.47 17.99
CA MET A 1 -33.62 -1.69 16.99
C MET A 1 -32.16 -2.08 17.13
N PRO A 2 -31.47 -2.45 16.05
CA PRO A 2 -30.07 -2.83 16.13
C PRO A 2 -29.23 -1.62 16.54
N SER A 3 -28.43 -1.80 17.58
CA SER A 3 -27.53 -0.77 18.09
C SER A 3 -26.26 -0.75 17.26
N CYS A 4 -25.87 0.42 16.78
CA CYS A 4 -24.60 0.60 16.10
C CYS A 4 -23.44 0.40 17.10
N PRO A 5 -22.30 -0.20 16.70
CA PRO A 5 -21.10 -0.29 17.55
C PRO A 5 -20.60 1.06 18.08
N SER A 6 -20.92 2.16 17.39
CA SER A 6 -20.61 3.53 17.83
C SER A 6 -21.66 4.15 18.76
N GLY A 7 -22.66 3.37 19.21
CA GLY A 7 -23.69 3.82 20.17
C GLY A 7 -24.92 4.50 19.57
N HIS A 8 -25.07 4.55 18.24
CA HIS A 8 -26.24 5.15 17.58
C HIS A 8 -27.43 4.19 17.50
N HIS A 9 -28.64 4.76 17.56
CA HIS A 9 -29.88 4.05 17.25
C HIS A 9 -30.20 4.15 15.74
N SER A 10 -30.20 3.02 15.05
CA SER A 10 -30.52 2.94 13.61
C SER A 10 -31.89 2.30 13.38
N ARG A 11 -32.57 2.71 12.30
CA ARG A 11 -33.81 2.05 11.84
C ARG A 11 -33.53 0.97 10.79
N ALA A 12 -32.47 1.11 10.02
CA ALA A 12 -31.99 0.07 9.12
C ALA A 12 -31.35 -1.11 9.87
N THR A 13 -31.42 -2.31 9.29
CA THR A 13 -30.94 -3.57 9.88
C THR A 13 -29.54 -3.97 9.43
N ASP A 14 -29.06 -3.42 8.32
CA ASP A 14 -27.78 -3.83 7.70
C ASP A 14 -26.68 -2.80 7.91
N PHE A 15 -27.00 -1.51 7.87
CA PHE A 15 -26.06 -0.39 8.05
C PHE A 15 -26.68 0.70 8.93
N CYS A 16 -25.84 1.45 9.63
CA CYS A 16 -26.27 2.55 10.49
C CYS A 16 -26.59 3.79 9.63
N ASP A 17 -27.82 4.30 9.72
CA ASP A 17 -28.28 5.46 8.95
C ASP A 17 -27.55 6.77 9.30
N VAL A 18 -26.86 6.81 10.44
CA VAL A 18 -26.15 7.99 10.96
C VAL A 18 -24.68 8.00 10.56
N CYS A 19 -23.99 6.86 10.65
CA CYS A 19 -22.53 6.79 10.45
C CYS A 19 -22.07 5.79 9.38
N GLY A 20 -22.99 5.06 8.74
CA GLY A 20 -22.69 4.14 7.63
C GLY A 20 -22.01 2.82 8.02
N LEU A 21 -21.74 2.57 9.30
CA LEU A 21 -21.15 1.32 9.77
C LEU A 21 -22.14 0.16 9.69
N ARG A 22 -21.64 -1.04 9.36
CA ARG A 22 -22.44 -2.26 9.28
C ARG A 22 -22.92 -2.69 10.67
N LEU A 23 -24.21 -2.99 10.81
CA LEU A 23 -24.80 -3.45 12.07
C LEU A 23 -24.57 -4.96 12.20
N GLN A 24 -23.90 -5.40 13.26
CA GLN A 24 -23.58 -6.83 13.46
C GLN A 24 -24.82 -7.61 13.93
N ALA A 25 -25.21 -8.62 13.17
CA ALA A 25 -26.19 -9.62 13.61
C ALA A 25 -25.58 -10.45 14.76
N HIS A 26 -26.12 -10.30 15.96
CA HIS A 26 -25.71 -11.10 17.11
C HIS A 26 -26.36 -12.48 17.00
N THR A 27 -25.60 -13.49 16.58
CA THR A 27 -25.99 -14.89 16.77
C THR A 27 -25.86 -15.23 18.26
N PRO A 28 -26.93 -15.70 18.95
CA PRO A 28 -26.79 -16.07 20.35
C PRO A 28 -25.88 -17.29 20.50
N ALA A 29 -24.98 -17.24 21.49
CA ALA A 29 -24.12 -18.35 21.84
C ALA A 29 -24.97 -19.55 22.34
N PRO A 30 -24.66 -20.79 21.92
CA PRO A 30 -25.37 -21.96 22.42
C PRO A 30 -25.02 -22.23 23.89
N VAL A 31 -26.06 -22.46 24.69
CA VAL A 31 -26.00 -22.81 26.12
C VAL A 31 -25.41 -24.23 26.28
N PRO A 32 -24.49 -24.48 27.23
CA PRO A 32 -23.93 -25.82 27.44
C PRO A 32 -24.97 -26.74 28.12
N PRO A 33 -25.21 -27.98 27.62
CA PRO A 33 -26.10 -28.93 28.28
C PRO A 33 -25.41 -29.61 29.47
N GLN A 34 -26.19 -29.78 30.54
CA GLN A 34 -25.78 -30.44 31.78
C GLN A 34 -25.66 -31.97 31.64
N HIS A 35 -24.77 -32.54 32.44
CA HIS A 35 -24.44 -33.95 32.54
C HIS A 35 -25.67 -34.85 32.81
N GLN A 36 -25.91 -35.81 31.92
CA GLN A 36 -26.60 -37.06 32.28
C GLN A 36 -25.86 -38.26 31.71
N TYR A 37 -25.48 -39.16 32.62
CA TYR A 37 -24.89 -40.47 32.35
C TYR A 37 -25.74 -41.27 31.36
N ARG A 38 -25.16 -41.63 30.20
CA ARG A 38 -25.63 -42.74 29.37
C ARG A 38 -24.49 -43.70 29.07
N GLN A 39 -24.78 -44.97 29.30
CA GLN A 39 -23.89 -46.12 29.10
C GLN A 39 -23.44 -46.25 27.63
N PRO A 40 -22.25 -46.83 27.38
CA PRO A 40 -21.74 -47.02 26.02
C PRO A 40 -22.44 -48.19 25.28
N PRO A 41 -22.72 -48.05 23.98
CA PRO A 41 -23.19 -49.15 23.13
C PRO A 41 -22.04 -50.09 22.69
N PRO A 42 -22.34 -51.33 22.24
CA PRO A 42 -21.33 -52.32 21.84
C PRO A 42 -20.60 -51.94 20.54
N PRO A 43 -19.39 -52.49 20.30
CA PRO A 43 -18.56 -52.12 19.16
C PRO A 43 -19.17 -52.61 17.84
N ARG A 44 -19.46 -51.67 16.93
CA ARG A 44 -19.73 -51.96 15.52
C ARG A 44 -18.41 -52.07 14.77
N THR A 45 -18.27 -53.15 14.00
CA THR A 45 -17.24 -53.33 12.98
C THR A 45 -17.35 -52.22 11.92
N VAL A 46 -16.24 -51.51 11.72
CA VAL A 46 -16.12 -50.40 10.78
C VAL A 46 -15.58 -50.95 9.44
N PRO A 47 -16.25 -50.77 8.30
CA PRO A 47 -15.64 -51.00 6.99
C PRO A 47 -14.56 -49.93 6.71
N PRO A 48 -13.59 -50.18 5.80
CA PRO A 48 -12.48 -49.27 5.56
C PRO A 48 -12.96 -47.87 5.12
N SER A 49 -12.43 -46.86 5.80
CA SER A 49 -12.72 -45.44 5.63
C SER A 49 -12.35 -44.95 4.23
N VAL A 50 -13.34 -44.40 3.52
CA VAL A 50 -13.10 -43.50 2.39
C VAL A 50 -12.65 -42.15 2.97
N PRO A 51 -11.55 -41.53 2.49
CA PRO A 51 -11.10 -40.25 3.02
C PRO A 51 -12.17 -39.17 2.77
N PRO A 52 -12.39 -38.23 3.71
CA PRO A 52 -13.30 -37.12 3.50
C PRO A 52 -12.77 -36.22 2.37
N SER A 53 -13.65 -35.91 1.43
CA SER A 53 -13.38 -34.91 0.39
C SER A 53 -13.00 -33.58 1.04
N ALA A 54 -11.90 -33.01 0.57
CA ALA A 54 -11.42 -31.70 0.99
C ALA A 54 -12.54 -30.64 0.85
N PRO A 55 -12.60 -29.64 1.75
CA PRO A 55 -13.50 -28.51 1.57
C PRO A 55 -13.17 -27.82 0.23
N PRO A 56 -14.19 -27.35 -0.51
CA PRO A 56 -13.95 -26.59 -1.73
C PRO A 56 -13.08 -25.36 -1.37
N PRO A 57 -12.10 -25.01 -2.23
CA PRO A 57 -11.29 -23.82 -2.00
C PRO A 57 -12.21 -22.60 -1.85
N PRO A 58 -11.84 -21.60 -1.02
CA PRO A 58 -12.61 -20.38 -0.91
C PRO A 58 -12.83 -19.83 -2.31
N ALA A 59 -14.10 -19.55 -2.64
CA ALA A 59 -14.48 -18.97 -3.91
C ALA A 59 -13.60 -17.76 -4.16
N ALA A 60 -12.78 -17.83 -5.21
CA ALA A 60 -11.99 -16.72 -5.67
C ALA A 60 -12.94 -15.53 -5.80
N ARG A 61 -12.66 -14.46 -5.04
CA ARG A 61 -13.22 -13.14 -5.33
C ARG A 61 -13.05 -12.94 -6.84
N PRO A 62 -14.06 -12.46 -7.57
CA PRO A 62 -13.95 -12.30 -9.00
C PRO A 62 -12.72 -11.45 -9.27
N SER A 63 -11.67 -12.09 -9.79
CA SER A 63 -10.52 -11.41 -10.34
C SER A 63 -11.11 -10.43 -11.33
N ALA A 64 -10.97 -9.14 -11.04
CA ALA A 64 -11.33 -8.11 -12.01
C ALA A 64 -10.57 -8.49 -13.28
N THR A 65 -11.29 -8.99 -14.27
CA THR A 65 -10.71 -9.47 -15.53
C THR A 65 -9.92 -8.31 -16.10
N THR A 66 -8.60 -8.37 -15.97
CA THR A 66 -7.74 -7.26 -16.32
C THR A 66 -7.86 -7.03 -17.82
N ARG A 67 -8.53 -5.94 -18.20
CA ARG A 67 -8.57 -5.49 -19.59
C ARG A 67 -7.17 -4.99 -19.94
N GLY A 68 -6.41 -5.78 -20.70
CA GLY A 68 -5.04 -5.48 -21.14
C GLY A 68 -4.04 -6.49 -20.57
N GLY A 69 -3.36 -7.21 -21.46
CA GLY A 69 -2.44 -8.31 -21.14
C GLY A 69 -1.20 -7.94 -20.31
N PRO A 70 -0.16 -8.80 -20.28
CA PRO A 70 1.01 -8.58 -19.43
C PRO A 70 1.76 -7.29 -19.80
N CYS A 71 2.53 -6.75 -18.87
CA CYS A 71 3.40 -5.60 -19.08
C CYS A 71 4.29 -5.81 -20.31
N PRO A 72 4.33 -4.88 -21.28
CA PRO A 72 5.16 -5.05 -22.48
C PRO A 72 6.66 -5.02 -22.19
N GLU A 73 7.08 -4.39 -21.09
CA GLU A 73 8.50 -4.27 -20.70
C GLU A 73 9.02 -5.49 -19.94
N CYS A 74 8.30 -5.93 -18.91
CA CYS A 74 8.79 -6.99 -18.00
C CYS A 74 7.91 -8.24 -17.98
N ARG A 75 6.80 -8.26 -18.74
CA ARG A 75 5.81 -9.34 -18.81
C ARG A 75 5.05 -9.65 -17.52
N THR A 76 5.22 -8.84 -16.47
CA THR A 76 4.42 -8.96 -15.24
C THR A 76 2.93 -8.80 -15.53
N PRO A 77 2.05 -9.65 -14.97
CA PRO A 77 0.61 -9.49 -15.09
C PRO A 77 0.16 -8.10 -14.63
N ARG A 78 -0.76 -7.49 -15.38
CA ARG A 78 -1.28 -6.17 -15.03
C ARG A 78 -2.23 -6.28 -13.82
N ALA A 79 -1.86 -5.58 -12.74
CA ALA A 79 -2.70 -5.44 -11.54
C ALA A 79 -3.36 -4.05 -11.44
N GLY A 80 -2.79 -3.04 -12.11
CA GLY A 80 -3.24 -1.66 -12.00
C GLY A 80 -2.92 -0.81 -13.23
N ARG A 81 -2.84 0.51 -13.02
CA ARG A 81 -2.41 1.47 -14.04
C ARG A 81 -0.91 1.43 -14.26
N PHE A 82 -0.16 1.18 -13.20
CA PHE A 82 1.28 1.07 -13.24
C PHE A 82 1.70 -0.39 -13.04
N CYS A 83 2.75 -0.80 -13.72
CA CYS A 83 3.38 -2.08 -13.44
C CYS A 83 4.14 -1.97 -12.10
N GLU A 84 3.76 -2.77 -11.11
CA GLU A 84 4.41 -2.82 -9.80
C GLU A 84 5.88 -3.27 -9.87
N GLU A 85 6.26 -3.89 -10.99
CA GLU A 85 7.58 -4.47 -11.17
C GLU A 85 8.57 -3.53 -11.88
N CYS A 86 8.11 -2.81 -12.91
CA CYS A 86 8.98 -1.98 -13.75
C CYS A 86 8.48 -0.54 -13.94
N GLY A 87 7.34 -0.18 -13.36
CA GLY A 87 6.81 1.19 -13.34
C GLY A 87 6.11 1.61 -14.62
N TYR A 88 5.98 0.71 -15.59
CA TYR A 88 5.32 0.98 -16.87
C TYR A 88 3.89 1.50 -16.66
N ASP A 89 3.57 2.66 -17.23
CA ASP A 89 2.21 3.23 -17.20
C ASP A 89 1.42 2.71 -18.40
N PHE A 90 0.45 1.84 -18.12
CA PHE A 90 -0.43 1.26 -19.13
C PHE A 90 -1.35 2.30 -19.81
N ALA A 91 -1.59 3.46 -19.20
CA ALA A 91 -2.44 4.50 -19.77
C ALA A 91 -1.71 5.33 -20.83
N SER A 92 -0.45 5.69 -20.59
CA SER A 92 0.37 6.47 -21.52
C SER A 92 1.29 5.63 -22.41
N GLN A 93 1.36 4.32 -22.17
CA GLN A 93 2.25 3.39 -22.85
C GLN A 93 3.74 3.74 -22.72
N SER A 94 4.15 4.28 -21.57
CA SER A 94 5.54 4.69 -21.32
C SER A 94 6.17 3.90 -20.17
N GLY A 95 7.40 3.41 -20.40
CA GLY A 95 8.20 2.69 -19.42
C GLY A 95 9.24 3.57 -18.71
N ALA A 96 9.73 3.10 -17.56
CA ALA A 96 10.85 3.71 -16.84
C ALA A 96 12.23 3.45 -17.49
N HIS A 97 12.27 2.64 -18.56
CA HIS A 97 13.50 2.35 -19.30
C HIS A 97 13.59 3.22 -20.56
N LEU A 98 14.75 3.86 -20.73
CA LEU A 98 15.16 4.73 -21.85
C LEU A 98 14.91 6.23 -21.71
N ARG A 99 15.40 6.87 -20.63
CA ARG A 99 16.07 8.17 -20.79
C ARG A 99 17.36 8.21 -19.99
N ARG A 100 18.40 7.64 -20.60
CA ARG A 100 19.78 8.08 -20.41
C ARG A 100 19.81 9.60 -20.57
N HIS A 101 20.33 10.29 -19.57
CA HIS A 101 20.49 11.75 -19.55
C HIS A 101 20.96 12.29 -20.91
N SER A 102 20.23 13.23 -21.50
CA SER A 102 20.71 14.09 -22.58
C SER A 102 19.91 15.40 -22.61
N GLY A 103 20.60 16.50 -22.30
CA GLY A 103 20.21 17.87 -22.70
C GLY A 103 19.72 18.79 -21.58
N PRO A 104 20.36 19.97 -21.37
CA PRO A 104 19.81 21.01 -20.51
C PRO A 104 18.60 21.63 -21.21
N GLY A 105 17.40 21.20 -20.81
CA GLY A 105 16.15 21.85 -21.19
C GLY A 105 16.09 23.24 -20.56
N SER A 106 16.14 24.25 -21.42
CA SER A 106 16.05 25.68 -21.16
C SER A 106 15.05 26.05 -20.06
N GLY A 107 15.46 26.97 -19.19
CA GLY A 107 14.70 27.43 -18.05
C GLY A 107 13.34 28.00 -18.45
N GLY A 108 12.29 27.23 -18.14
CA GLY A 108 11.00 27.81 -17.85
C GLY A 108 11.03 28.39 -16.44
N SER A 109 10.64 29.65 -16.29
CA SER A 109 10.32 30.30 -15.01
C SER A 109 9.03 29.72 -14.40
N GLY A 110 8.91 28.39 -14.40
CA GLY A 110 7.91 27.64 -13.66
C GLY A 110 8.42 27.38 -12.26
N ALA A 111 7.51 27.26 -11.31
CA ALA A 111 7.90 26.99 -9.93
C ALA A 111 8.66 25.67 -9.83
N TYR A 112 9.88 25.70 -9.32
CA TYR A 112 10.68 24.48 -9.19
C TYR A 112 10.23 23.73 -7.94
N TRP A 113 9.93 22.44 -8.10
CA TRP A 113 9.59 21.59 -6.96
C TRP A 113 10.80 20.80 -6.48
N ARG A 114 10.85 20.58 -5.17
CA ARG A 114 11.86 19.78 -4.49
C ARG A 114 11.19 18.82 -3.51
N ALA A 115 11.69 17.59 -3.47
CA ALA A 115 11.45 16.63 -2.42
C ALA A 115 12.60 16.68 -1.39
N ILE A 116 12.26 16.86 -0.12
CA ILE A 116 13.19 16.67 1.01
C ILE A 116 12.90 15.30 1.59
N VAL A 117 13.86 14.39 1.46
CA VAL A 117 13.81 13.04 2.03
C VAL A 117 14.52 13.04 3.37
N ALA A 118 13.88 12.50 4.39
CA ALA A 118 14.44 12.37 5.73
C ALA A 118 13.94 11.09 6.43
N ALA A 119 14.62 10.68 7.50
CA ALA A 119 14.09 9.73 8.46
C ALA A 119 13.39 10.48 9.59
N ASP A 120 12.12 10.16 9.87
CA ASP A 120 11.29 10.81 10.88
C ASP A 120 11.20 9.91 12.13
N PRO A 121 11.84 10.30 13.26
CA PRO A 121 11.82 9.49 14.48
C PRO A 121 10.42 9.39 15.10
N ALA A 122 9.57 10.40 14.92
CA ALA A 122 8.20 10.38 15.45
C ALA A 122 7.34 9.38 14.68
N TYR A 123 7.48 9.34 13.35
CA TYR A 123 6.80 8.34 12.52
C TYR A 123 7.28 6.93 12.83
N TYR A 124 8.60 6.72 12.97
CA TYR A 124 9.15 5.42 13.36
C TYR A 124 8.59 4.96 14.72
N GLN A 125 8.60 5.84 15.73
CA GLN A 125 8.06 5.50 17.05
C GLN A 125 6.57 5.18 16.99
N TYR A 126 5.79 5.94 16.21
CA TYR A 126 4.38 5.64 15.97
C TYR A 126 4.18 4.24 15.38
N MET A 127 4.97 3.85 14.37
CA MET A 127 4.88 2.52 13.77
C MET A 127 5.18 1.40 14.77
N VAL A 128 6.15 1.62 15.68
CA VAL A 128 6.47 0.70 16.79
C VAL A 128 5.31 0.62 17.78
N ASP A 129 4.77 1.76 18.21
CA ASP A 129 3.69 1.82 19.21
C ASP A 129 2.40 1.19 18.70
N GLN A 130 2.14 1.24 17.39
CA GLN A 130 1.01 0.56 16.75
C GLN A 130 1.26 -0.93 16.49
N GLY A 131 2.44 -1.46 16.82
CA GLY A 131 2.81 -2.85 16.55
C GLY A 131 2.95 -3.18 15.06
N MET A 132 3.10 -2.17 14.20
CA MET A 132 3.30 -2.33 12.75
C MET A 132 4.78 -2.52 12.40
N LEU A 133 5.69 -2.24 13.33
CA LEU A 133 7.13 -2.35 13.16
C LEU A 133 7.77 -2.99 14.39
N ASP A 134 8.61 -4.00 14.18
CA ASP A 134 9.45 -4.59 15.23
C ASP A 134 10.82 -3.88 15.28
N PRO A 135 11.11 -3.10 16.33
CA PRO A 135 12.37 -2.36 16.45
C PRO A 135 13.59 -3.26 16.65
N ALA A 136 13.42 -4.54 16.99
CA ALA A 136 14.51 -5.51 17.04
C ALA A 136 14.92 -6.00 15.64
N GLN A 137 14.02 -5.94 14.66
CA GLN A 137 14.29 -6.35 13.27
C GLN A 137 14.66 -5.17 12.39
N ILE A 138 14.01 -4.03 12.57
CA ILE A 138 14.19 -2.83 11.76
C ILE A 138 14.54 -1.68 12.70
N SER A 139 15.84 -1.45 12.90
CA SER A 139 16.34 -0.36 13.75
C SER A 139 16.31 0.99 13.03
N PHE A 140 15.96 2.05 13.74
CA PHE A 140 16.06 3.42 13.21
C PHE A 140 17.49 3.74 12.73
N PRO A 141 17.66 4.41 11.58
CA PRO A 141 18.99 4.67 11.03
C PRO A 141 19.79 5.66 11.87
N SER A 142 21.06 5.36 12.12
CA SER A 142 21.96 6.25 12.85
C SER A 142 22.33 7.51 12.07
N ASN A 143 22.24 7.46 10.73
CA ASN A 143 22.45 8.61 9.85
C ASN A 143 21.11 9.17 9.39
N ASN A 144 20.74 10.36 9.88
CA ASN A 144 19.47 11.03 9.58
C ASN A 144 19.65 12.26 8.66
N GLN A 145 20.72 12.30 7.87
CA GLN A 145 20.95 13.40 6.94
C GLN A 145 19.81 13.52 5.91
N GLN A 146 19.26 14.73 5.82
CA GLN A 146 18.22 15.03 4.85
C GLN A 146 18.81 15.14 3.45
N ARG A 147 18.16 14.52 2.47
CA ARG A 147 18.52 14.61 1.06
C ARG A 147 17.51 15.46 0.31
N ARG A 148 18.00 16.38 -0.52
CA ARG A 148 17.16 17.24 -1.37
C ARG A 148 17.23 16.75 -2.80
N VAL A 149 16.08 16.45 -3.40
CA VAL A 149 15.95 15.98 -4.79
C VAL A 149 15.04 16.93 -5.55
N SER A 150 15.49 17.45 -6.70
CA SER A 150 14.64 18.27 -7.57
C SER A 150 13.66 17.39 -8.33
N LEU A 151 12.37 17.74 -8.32
CA LEU A 151 11.38 17.04 -9.11
C LEU A 151 11.40 17.56 -10.55
N ARG A 152 11.59 16.66 -11.52
CA ARG A 152 11.71 16.98 -12.95
C ARG A 152 11.08 15.89 -13.80
N GLY A 153 10.67 16.26 -15.00
CA GLY A 153 10.04 15.35 -15.95
C GLY A 153 8.55 15.14 -15.68
N GLU A 154 7.95 14.22 -16.42
CA GLU A 154 6.52 13.89 -16.29
C GLU A 154 6.23 13.00 -15.08
N ARG A 155 7.23 12.24 -14.63
CA ARG A 155 7.12 11.24 -13.57
C ARG A 155 8.40 11.16 -12.75
N VAL A 156 8.26 10.88 -11.46
CA VAL A 156 9.35 10.59 -10.53
C VAL A 156 8.95 9.36 -9.71
N HIS A 157 9.67 8.27 -9.86
CA HIS A 157 9.47 7.05 -9.10
C HIS A 157 10.22 7.12 -7.77
N ILE A 158 9.56 6.61 -6.74
CA ILE A 158 10.06 6.52 -5.37
C ILE A 158 10.09 5.04 -5.02
N GLY A 159 11.24 4.55 -4.57
CA GLY A 159 11.38 3.17 -4.14
C GLY A 159 12.81 2.75 -3.95
N ARG A 160 13.06 1.45 -3.96
CA ARG A 160 14.41 0.87 -3.91
C ARG A 160 14.85 0.32 -5.26
N ARG A 161 16.12 0.56 -5.61
CA ARG A 161 16.74 -0.05 -6.80
C ARG A 161 16.55 -1.57 -6.87
N SER A 162 16.42 -2.12 -8.07
CA SER A 162 16.38 -3.56 -8.32
C SER A 162 17.42 -3.95 -9.38
N ALA A 163 18.59 -4.40 -8.94
CA ALA A 163 19.69 -4.77 -9.86
C ALA A 163 19.30 -5.88 -10.84
N SER A 164 18.53 -6.88 -10.37
CA SER A 164 18.03 -7.99 -11.18
C SER A 164 17.05 -7.57 -12.28
N ARG A 165 16.44 -6.38 -12.16
CA ARG A 165 15.38 -5.90 -13.07
C ARG A 165 15.79 -4.66 -13.85
N GLY A 166 17.04 -4.20 -13.67
CA GLY A 166 17.57 -3.00 -14.31
C GLY A 166 16.89 -1.70 -13.91
N PHE A 167 15.94 -1.72 -12.96
CA PHE A 167 15.16 -0.55 -12.56
C PHE A 167 15.86 0.23 -11.44
N THR A 168 16.01 1.54 -11.66
CA THR A 168 16.53 2.49 -10.67
C THR A 168 15.56 3.67 -10.56
N PRO A 169 14.87 3.84 -9.41
CA PRO A 169 13.95 4.95 -9.23
C PRO A 169 14.70 6.28 -9.13
N GLU A 170 14.07 7.37 -9.58
CA GLU A 170 14.63 8.72 -9.52
C GLU A 170 14.88 9.17 -8.07
N ILE A 171 14.01 8.74 -7.14
CA ILE A 171 14.24 8.85 -5.69
C ILE A 171 14.51 7.44 -5.15
N ASP A 172 15.79 7.03 -5.19
CA ASP A 172 16.25 5.76 -4.62
C ASP A 172 16.43 5.85 -3.11
N LEU A 173 15.68 5.02 -2.40
CA LEU A 173 15.60 4.92 -0.94
C LEU A 173 16.13 3.57 -0.42
N GLY A 174 16.65 2.72 -1.29
CA GLY A 174 17.16 1.38 -0.94
C GLY A 174 18.70 1.27 -0.85
N GLY A 175 19.43 2.38 -0.90
CA GLY A 175 20.89 2.38 -0.80
C GLY A 175 21.41 2.00 0.60
N PRO A 176 22.73 2.12 0.87
CA PRO A 176 23.28 1.90 2.21
C PRO A 176 22.59 2.78 3.26
N GLY A 177 22.06 2.18 4.33
CA GLY A 177 21.26 2.87 5.34
C GLY A 177 19.84 3.26 4.87
N GLY A 178 19.40 2.72 3.74
CA GLY A 178 18.05 2.89 3.21
C GLY A 178 17.00 2.15 4.04
N ASP A 179 15.74 2.48 3.79
CA ASP A 179 14.60 1.94 4.53
C ASP A 179 14.22 0.54 3.99
N PRO A 180 14.36 -0.53 4.80
CA PRO A 180 14.14 -1.89 4.34
C PRO A 180 12.67 -2.19 4.04
N ALA A 181 11.75 -1.39 4.57
CA ALA A 181 10.31 -1.55 4.37
C ALA A 181 9.81 -0.85 3.09
N ILE A 182 10.71 -0.34 2.25
CA ILE A 182 10.35 0.30 0.97
C ILE A 182 10.28 -0.73 -0.16
N SER A 183 9.24 -0.61 -1.00
CA SER A 183 9.03 -1.44 -2.19
C SER A 183 9.90 -0.97 -3.35
N HIS A 184 10.17 -1.83 -4.34
CA HIS A 184 10.96 -1.44 -5.52
C HIS A 184 10.36 -0.22 -6.23
N ILE A 185 9.04 -0.24 -6.38
CA ILE A 185 8.24 0.90 -6.79
C ILE A 185 7.19 1.08 -5.72
N HIS A 186 7.43 2.03 -4.82
CA HIS A 186 6.59 2.25 -3.66
C HIS A 186 5.59 3.38 -3.91
N ALA A 187 6.02 4.43 -4.58
CA ALA A 187 5.15 5.52 -4.98
C ALA A 187 5.64 6.18 -6.27
N ILE A 188 4.75 6.87 -6.96
CA ILE A 188 5.03 7.60 -8.20
C ILE A 188 4.45 8.99 -8.07
N LEU A 189 5.29 10.02 -8.26
CA LEU A 189 4.85 11.39 -8.44
C LEU A 189 4.60 11.62 -9.93
N VAL A 190 3.41 12.10 -10.28
CA VAL A 190 3.00 12.40 -11.64
C VAL A 190 2.83 13.91 -11.78
N ALA A 191 3.51 14.51 -12.75
CA ALA A 191 3.38 15.93 -13.03
C ALA A 191 1.97 16.21 -13.59
N LYS A 192 1.36 17.29 -13.11
CA LYS A 192 0.02 17.74 -13.52
C LYS A 192 0.12 19.13 -14.15
N PRO A 193 -0.86 19.53 -14.98
CA PRO A 193 -0.92 20.90 -15.50
C PRO A 193 -0.85 21.95 -14.38
N GLY A 194 -0.22 23.10 -14.67
CA GLY A 194 -0.08 24.20 -13.70
C GLY A 194 1.03 24.02 -12.65
N ASP A 195 2.09 23.28 -12.98
CA ASP A 195 3.24 23.01 -12.10
C ASP A 195 2.81 22.45 -10.74
N THR A 196 1.99 21.40 -10.76
CA THR A 196 1.56 20.64 -9.57
C THR A 196 1.91 19.17 -9.73
N TRP A 197 1.84 18.41 -8.63
CA TRP A 197 2.15 16.99 -8.61
C TRP A 197 0.99 16.21 -8.01
N ALA A 198 0.81 14.96 -8.45
CA ALA A 198 -0.07 14.00 -7.81
C ALA A 198 0.73 12.78 -7.37
N LEU A 199 0.36 12.19 -6.24
CA LEU A 199 0.91 10.94 -5.73
C LEU A 199 0.06 9.76 -6.19
N VAL A 200 0.71 8.67 -6.60
CA VAL A 200 0.09 7.37 -6.80
C VAL A 200 0.89 6.31 -6.07
N ASP A 201 0.23 5.47 -5.29
CA ASP A 201 0.79 4.22 -4.80
C ASP A 201 0.39 3.09 -5.78
N PRO A 202 1.31 2.44 -6.50
CA PRO A 202 0.97 1.40 -7.48
C PRO A 202 0.52 0.08 -6.85
N GLY A 203 0.65 -0.10 -5.53
CA GLY A 203 0.45 -1.39 -4.85
C GLY A 203 1.61 -1.74 -3.91
N SER A 204 2.16 -0.75 -3.22
CA SER A 204 3.25 -0.93 -2.28
C SER A 204 2.86 -1.87 -1.13
N THR A 205 3.85 -2.60 -0.60
CA THR A 205 3.61 -3.64 0.40
C THR A 205 3.15 -3.06 1.75
N ASN A 206 3.72 -1.92 2.14
CA ASN A 206 3.45 -1.29 3.44
C ASN A 206 2.53 -0.06 3.33
N GLY A 207 2.07 0.27 2.13
CA GLY A 207 1.22 1.42 1.86
C GLY A 207 1.95 2.76 1.93
N THR A 208 1.28 3.78 1.42
CA THR A 208 1.73 5.17 1.44
C THR A 208 0.72 6.03 2.18
N THR A 209 1.15 6.83 3.15
CA THR A 209 0.27 7.79 3.86
C THR A 209 0.70 9.23 3.59
N ILE A 210 -0.22 10.17 3.74
CA ILE A 210 0.03 11.60 3.55
C ILE A 210 -0.34 12.35 4.82
N ASN A 211 0.49 13.32 5.20
CA ASN A 211 0.26 14.26 6.31
C ASN A 211 -0.07 13.57 7.65
N GLY A 212 0.52 12.40 7.89
CA GLY A 212 0.35 11.64 9.14
C GLY A 212 -1.02 10.97 9.30
N THR A 213 -1.79 10.84 8.21
CA THR A 213 -3.03 10.06 8.22
C THR A 213 -2.75 8.59 8.50
N ALA A 214 -3.55 7.97 9.38
CA ALA A 214 -3.40 6.54 9.70
C ALA A 214 -3.84 5.61 8.56
N ASN A 215 -4.72 6.11 7.67
CA ASN A 215 -5.21 5.35 6.53
C ASN A 215 -4.31 5.61 5.30
N PRO A 216 -3.68 4.56 4.73
CA PRO A 216 -2.96 4.68 3.46
C PRO A 216 -3.87 5.16 2.35
N ILE A 217 -3.27 5.85 1.37
CA ILE A 217 -3.97 6.20 0.14
C ILE A 217 -4.38 4.92 -0.62
N ALA A 218 -5.49 4.99 -1.35
CA ALA A 218 -5.94 3.85 -2.13
C ALA A 218 -4.95 3.53 -3.27
N PRO A 219 -4.60 2.24 -3.50
CA PRO A 219 -3.73 1.87 -4.60
C PRO A 219 -4.28 2.32 -5.96
N ASN A 220 -3.38 2.75 -6.84
CA ASN A 220 -3.65 3.21 -8.20
C ASN A 220 -4.61 4.42 -8.30
N VAL A 221 -4.84 5.15 -7.21
CA VAL A 221 -5.61 6.40 -7.17
C VAL A 221 -4.67 7.59 -7.10
N GLU A 222 -4.89 8.59 -7.95
CA GLU A 222 -4.12 9.84 -7.91
C GLU A 222 -4.61 10.74 -6.76
N VAL A 223 -3.68 11.14 -5.90
CA VAL A 223 -3.92 12.10 -4.82
C VAL A 223 -3.16 13.41 -5.12
N PRO A 224 -3.86 14.54 -5.35
CA PRO A 224 -3.20 15.83 -5.59
C PRO A 224 -2.33 16.25 -4.40
N LEU A 225 -1.14 16.79 -4.69
CA LEU A 225 -0.20 17.26 -3.69
C LEU A 225 -0.03 18.78 -3.72
N HIS A 226 0.24 19.34 -2.55
CA HIS A 226 0.52 20.74 -2.30
C HIS A 226 1.94 20.92 -1.73
N SER A 227 2.43 22.15 -1.72
CA SER A 227 3.68 22.44 -1.04
C SER A 227 3.53 22.17 0.46
N SER A 228 4.57 21.64 1.06
CA SER A 228 4.66 21.21 2.46
C SER A 228 3.92 19.92 2.82
N ASP A 229 3.26 19.27 1.85
CA ASP A 229 2.72 17.92 2.07
C ASP A 229 3.85 16.95 2.41
N ARG A 230 3.56 16.07 3.36
CA ARG A 230 4.46 15.03 3.86
C ARG A 230 3.96 13.67 3.39
N ILE A 231 4.80 12.96 2.66
CA ILE A 231 4.52 11.61 2.20
C ILE A 231 5.32 10.66 3.08
N TYR A 232 4.65 9.72 3.72
CA TYR A 232 5.27 8.70 4.55
C TYR A 232 5.25 7.36 3.83
N VAL A 233 6.41 6.72 3.79
CA VAL A 233 6.66 5.43 3.13
C VAL A 233 7.62 4.60 3.97
N GLY A 234 7.52 3.29 3.89
CA GLY A 234 8.40 2.38 4.63
C GLY A 234 8.27 2.52 6.16
N ALA A 235 9.36 2.23 6.86
CA ALA A 235 9.42 2.14 8.31
C ALA A 235 9.68 3.50 8.99
N TRP A 236 10.38 4.41 8.33
CA TRP A 236 10.76 5.71 8.91
C TRP A 236 10.81 6.87 7.92
N THR A 237 10.59 6.62 6.64
CA THR A 237 10.91 7.61 5.61
C THR A 237 9.79 8.62 5.43
N VAL A 238 10.14 9.91 5.49
CA VAL A 238 9.28 11.03 5.13
C VAL A 238 9.85 11.78 3.93
N ILE A 239 8.96 12.17 3.02
CA ILE A 239 9.28 13.00 1.86
C ILE A 239 8.41 14.25 1.93
N ILE A 240 9.04 15.40 2.14
CA ILE A 240 8.36 16.70 2.23
C ILE A 240 8.49 17.39 0.89
N LEU A 241 7.35 17.75 0.27
CA LEU A 241 7.38 18.53 -0.97
C LEU A 241 7.52 20.01 -0.68
N GLN A 242 8.29 20.71 -1.50
CA GLN A 242 8.45 22.15 -1.44
C GLN A 242 8.33 22.73 -2.85
N LYS A 243 7.46 23.72 -2.99
CA LYS A 243 7.39 24.59 -4.17
C LYS A 243 8.28 25.82 -3.92
N GLY A 244 9.20 26.08 -4.84
CA GLY A 244 10.12 27.22 -4.80
C GLY A 244 9.57 28.50 -5.42
#